data_AF-A0A662L4L5-F1
#
_entry.id   AF-A0A662L4L5-F1
#
_cell.length_a   1.000
_cell.length_b   1.000
_cell.length_c   1.000
_cell.angle_alpha   90.00
_cell.angle_beta   90.00
_cell.angle_gamma   90.00
#
_symmetry.space_group_name_H-M   'P 1'
#
loop_
_entity.id
_entity.type
_entity.pdbx_description
1 polymer ?
#
loop_
_entity_poly.entity_id
_entity_poly.type
_entity_poly.pdbx_seq_one_letter_code
_entity_poly.pdbx_strand_id
1 'polypeptide(L)' 'MRLHYKSTDVLAMLVKLVEFGETSPPYMKERRINEMISQGYRPMSFGYNNAGALITVVFSKED' A
#
# COMPACT_ATOMS: atom_id res chain seq x y z
N MET A 1 12.44 -26.13 13.01
CA MET A 1 12.67 -24.69 13.27
C MET A 1 11.32 -24.03 13.47
N ARG A 2 10.99 -23.54 14.67
CA ARG A 2 9.76 -22.77 14.92
C ARG A 2 10.11 -21.29 14.76
N LEU A 3 9.62 -20.67 13.70
CA LEU A 3 9.71 -19.23 13.52
C LEU A 3 8.72 -18.58 14.50
N HIS A 4 9.23 -17.94 15.55
CA HIS A 4 8.42 -17.08 16.41
C HIS A 4 8.17 -15.76 15.67
N TYR A 5 7.06 -15.67 14.95
CA TYR A 5 6.55 -14.39 14.47
C TYR A 5 5.83 -13.70 15.63
N LYS A 6 6.27 -12.51 16.02
CA LYS A 6 5.48 -11.65 16.91
C LYS A 6 4.25 -11.19 16.12
N SER A 7 3.04 -11.30 16.67
CA SER A 7 1.80 -10.93 15.96
C SER A 7 1.78 -9.51 15.41
N THR A 8 2.56 -8.59 15.98
CA THR A 8 2.76 -7.23 15.46
C THR A 8 3.50 -7.20 14.12
N ASP A 9 4.45 -8.09 13.88
CA ASP A 9 5.17 -8.20 12.60
C ASP A 9 4.29 -8.84 11.51
N VAL A 10 3.39 -9.74 11.90
CA VAL A 10 2.39 -10.34 10.98
C VAL A 10 1.42 -9.27 10.51
N LEU A 11 0.91 -8.43 11.41
CA LEU A 11 -0.01 -7.33 11.05
C LEU A 11 0.65 -6.33 10.08
N ALA A 12 1.95 -6.04 10.27
CA ALA A 12 2.73 -5.20 9.36
C ALA A 12 3.06 -5.88 8.03
N MET A 13 3.16 -7.22 7.98
CA MET A 13 3.25 -7.96 6.70
C MET A 13 1.95 -7.89 5.90
N LEU A 14 0.80 -7.88 6.60
CA LEU A 14 -0.51 -7.84 5.99
C LEU A 14 -0.91 -6.43 5.56
N VAL A 15 -0.46 -5.34 6.22
CA VAL A 15 -0.85 -3.96 5.85
C VAL A 15 0.34 -3.16 5.34
N LYS A 16 0.20 -2.55 4.15
CA LYS A 16 1.27 -1.77 3.51
C LYS A 16 0.78 -0.40 3.06
N LEU A 17 1.45 0.65 3.52
CA LEU A 17 1.22 2.03 3.09
C LEU A 17 2.13 2.37 1.91
N VAL A 18 1.55 2.96 0.86
CA VAL A 18 2.28 3.53 -0.27
C VAL A 18 2.00 5.02 -0.32
N GLU A 19 3.05 5.83 -0.26
CA GLU A 19 2.97 7.28 -0.38
C GLU A 19 3.43 7.74 -1.77
N PHE A 20 2.78 8.78 -2.27
CA PHE A 20 3.06 9.43 -3.53
C PHE A 20 3.39 10.90 -3.29
N GLY A 21 4.45 11.39 -3.93
CA GLY A 21 4.68 12.82 -3.99
C GLY A 21 3.54 13.50 -4.76
N GLU A 22 3.16 14.71 -4.36
CA GLU A 22 2.07 15.48 -4.98
C GLU A 22 2.27 15.64 -6.49
N THR A 23 3.52 15.86 -6.90
CA THR A 23 3.94 16.06 -8.30
C THR A 23 4.23 14.76 -9.05
N SER A 24 4.04 13.59 -8.43
CA SER A 24 4.28 12.31 -9.11
C SER A 24 3.33 12.18 -10.30
N PRO A 25 3.83 11.82 -11.50
CA PRO A 25 2.97 11.64 -12.66
C PRO A 25 1.89 10.56 -12.40
N PRO A 26 0.66 10.71 -12.95
CA PRO A 26 -0.41 9.73 -12.76
C PRO A 26 0.01 8.28 -13.08
N TYR A 27 0.76 8.09 -14.16
CA TYR A 27 1.23 6.76 -14.59
C TYR A 27 2.17 6.09 -13.57
N MET A 28 2.95 6.86 -12.80
CA MET A 28 3.82 6.31 -11.75
C MET A 28 2.98 5.82 -10.57
N LYS A 29 1.91 6.54 -10.23
CA LYS A 29 0.98 6.16 -9.15
C LYS A 29 0.24 4.87 -9.54
N GLU A 30 -0.32 4.83 -10.74
CA GLU A 30 -0.99 3.65 -11.29
C GLU A 30 -0.06 2.43 -11.33
N ARG A 31 1.16 2.59 -11.85
CA ARG A 31 2.15 1.50 -11.90
C ARG A 31 2.45 0.95 -10.51
N ARG A 32 2.67 1.81 -9.52
CA ARG A 32 2.96 1.39 -8.13
C ARG A 32 1.79 0.64 -7.51
N ILE A 33 0.55 1.10 -7.77
CA ILE A 33 -0.67 0.42 -7.31
C ILE A 33 -0.79 -0.95 -7.97
N ASN A 34 -0.56 -1.03 -9.28
CA ASN A 34 -0.60 -2.30 -10.01
C ASN A 34 0.47 -3.28 -9.53
N GLU A 35 1.69 -2.81 -9.26
CA GLU A 35 2.78 -3.62 -8.67
C GLU A 35 2.36 -4.22 -7.33
N MET A 36 1.64 -3.47 -6.50
CA MET A 36 1.10 -3.96 -5.23
C MET A 36 0.01 -5.02 -5.45
N ILE A 37 -0.92 -4.77 -6.38
CA ILE A 37 -1.97 -5.73 -6.74
C ILE A 37 -1.38 -7.04 -7.26
N SER A 38 -0.35 -6.97 -8.12
CA SER A 38 0.36 -8.16 -8.62
C SER A 38 1.09 -8.94 -7.52
N GLN A 39 1.46 -8.29 -6.41
CA GLN A 39 2.03 -8.95 -5.22
C GLN A 39 0.97 -9.58 -4.32
N GLY A 40 -0.31 -9.48 -4.70
CA GLY A 40 -1.46 -10.02 -3.94
C GLY A 40 -2.00 -9.06 -2.89
N TYR A 41 -1.59 -7.79 -2.89
CA TYR A 41 -2.16 -6.78 -2.00
C TYR A 41 -3.46 -6.21 -2.59
N ARG A 42 -4.45 -5.93 -1.75
CA ARG A 42 -5.72 -5.29 -2.10
C ARG A 42 -5.74 -3.87 -1.50
N PRO A 43 -6.06 -2.83 -2.30
CA PRO A 43 -6.19 -1.48 -1.75
C PRO A 43 -7.41 -1.41 -0.82
N MET A 44 -7.23 -0.83 0.36
CA MET A 44 -8.29 -0.63 1.36
C MET A 44 -8.72 0.84 1.46
N SER A 45 -7.78 1.77 1.34
CA SER A 45 -8.05 3.20 1.52
C SER A 45 -7.15 4.05 0.65
N PHE A 46 -7.66 5.19 0.20
CA PHE A 46 -6.98 6.16 -0.65
C PHE A 46 -6.97 7.50 0.07
N GLY A 47 -5.79 8.10 0.25
CA GLY A 47 -5.62 9.43 0.81
C GLY A 47 -5.36 10.45 -0.29
N TYR A 48 -6.08 11.56 -0.23
CA TYR A 48 -5.98 12.67 -1.17
C TYR A 48 -5.57 13.94 -0.43
N ASN A 49 -4.84 14.83 -1.10
CA ASN A 49 -4.59 16.17 -0.57
C ASN A 49 -5.78 17.11 -0.84
N ASN A 50 -5.70 18.35 -0.34
CA ASN A 50 -6.75 19.37 -0.52
C ASN A 50 -7.02 19.74 -1.99
N ALA A 51 -6.08 19.48 -2.89
CA ALA A 51 -6.23 19.70 -4.33
C ALA A 51 -6.86 18.49 -5.05
N GLY A 52 -7.22 17.42 -4.34
CA GLY A 52 -7.79 16.20 -4.91
C GLY A 52 -6.75 15.26 -5.52
N ALA A 53 -5.45 15.52 -5.35
CA ALA A 53 -4.40 14.65 -5.84
C ALA A 53 -4.22 13.45 -4.88
N LEU A 54 -4.15 12.24 -5.44
CA LEU A 54 -3.84 11.04 -4.67
C LEU A 54 -2.43 11.12 -4.10
N ILE A 55 -2.29 11.03 -2.78
CA ILE A 55 -1.01 11.11 -2.06
C ILE A 55 -0.67 9.84 -1.29
N THR A 56 -1.66 9.01 -0.94
CA THR A 56 -1.39 7.75 -0.23
C THR A 56 -2.39 6.65 -0.59
N VAL A 57 -1.97 5.39 -0.51
CA VAL A 57 -2.85 4.22 -0.59
C VAL A 57 -2.45 3.22 0.48
N VAL A 58 -3.42 2.79 1.28
CA VAL A 58 -3.26 1.71 2.26
C VAL A 58 -3.71 0.42 1.60
N PHE A 59 -2.86 -0.60 1.66
CA PHE A 59 -3.12 -1.93 1.17
C PHE A 59 -3.22 -2.94 2.30
N SER A 60 -4.03 -3.98 2.13
CA SER A 60 -3.97 -5.20 2.91
C SER A 60 -3.62 -6.41 2.05
N LYS A 61 -3.11 -7.46 2.65
CA LYS A 61 -2.98 -8.79 2.08
C LYS A 61 -3.65 -9.73 3.07
N GLU A 62 -4.58 -10.55 2.61
CA GLU A 62 -5.09 -11.66 3.42
C GLU A 62 -4.16 -12.85 3.23
N ASP A 63 -3.93 -13.61 4.30
CA ASP A 63 -3.10 -14.82 4.31
C ASP A 63 -3.75 -15.97 3.51
#